data_AF-A0A846NIL7-F1
#
_entry.id   AF-A0A846NIL7-F1
#
_cell.length_a   1.000
_cell.length_b   1.000
_cell.length_c   1.000
_cell.angle_alpha   90.00
_cell.angle_beta   90.00
_cell.angle_gamma   90.00
#
_symmetry.space_group_name_H-M   'P 1'
#
loop_
_entity.id
_entity.type
_entity.pdbx_description
1 polymer ?
#
loop_
_entity_poly.entity_id
_entity_poly.type
_entity_poly.pdbx_seq_one_letter_code
_entity_poly.pdbx_strand_id
1 'polypeptide(L)'
;PIEKYRLVYELLIKEKIIKKEEFVEPKEASNQDILLGHTKEYLEKIKKGKLSEKEIAILEIPYSKELVKFAFLNVGGTILA
;
A
#
# COMPACT_ATOMS: atom_id res chain seq x y z
N PRO A 1 -6.70 10.38 4.15
CA PRO A 1 -6.58 9.36 3.07
C PRO A 1 -6.31 10.06 1.74
N ILE A 2 -5.59 9.44 0.81
CA ILE A 2 -5.33 10.05 -0.50
C ILE A 2 -6.58 9.86 -1.37
N GLU A 3 -7.42 10.90 -1.44
CA GLU A 3 -8.73 10.85 -2.14
C GLU A 3 -8.61 10.50 -3.63
N LYS A 4 -7.47 10.79 -4.27
CA LYS A 4 -7.29 10.63 -5.72
C LYS A 4 -7.63 9.21 -6.22
N TYR A 5 -7.30 8.16 -5.47
CA TYR A 5 -7.55 6.78 -5.90
C TYR A 5 -9.05 6.47 -5.94
N ARG A 6 -9.78 6.89 -4.90
CA ARG A 6 -11.24 6.76 -4.84
C ARG A 6 -11.91 7.55 -5.95
N LEU A 7 -11.48 8.79 -6.15
CA LEU A 7 -12.04 9.67 -7.19
C LEU A 7 -11.79 9.13 -8.61
N VAL A 8 -10.61 8.58 -8.88
CA VAL A 8 -10.31 7.95 -10.18
C VAL A 8 -11.16 6.70 -10.39
N TYR A 9 -11.28 5.83 -9.37
CA TYR A 9 -12.15 4.66 -9.42
C TYR A 9 -13.62 5.06 -9.70
N GLU A 10 -14.16 6.03 -8.96
CA GLU A 10 -15.53 6.52 -9.14
C GLU A 10 -15.74 7.12 -10.53
N LEU A 11 -14.75 7.87 -11.05
CA LEU A 11 -14.81 8.46 -12.38
C LEU A 11 -14.85 7.37 -13.48
N LEU A 12 -14.00 6.35 -13.38
CA LEU A 12 -13.96 5.26 -14.37
C LEU A 12 -15.30 4.51 -14.46
N ILE A 13 -15.94 4.26 -13.32
CA ILE A 13 -17.27 3.65 -13.24
C ILE A 13 -18.33 4.59 -13.80
N LYS A 14 -18.32 5.87 -13.38
CA LYS A 14 -19.31 6.88 -13.79
C LYS A 14 -19.31 7.09 -15.30
N GLU A 15 -18.13 7.18 -15.90
CA GLU A 15 -17.96 7.36 -17.35
C GLU A 15 -18.12 6.05 -18.13
N LYS A 16 -18.45 4.93 -17.46
CA LYS A 16 -18.64 3.59 -18.04
C LYS A 16 -17.44 3.12 -18.87
N ILE A 17 -16.23 3.56 -18.51
CA ILE A 17 -14.97 3.14 -19.15
C ILE A 17 -14.65 1.70 -18.77
N ILE A 18 -14.94 1.33 -17.52
CA ILE A 18 -14.74 -0.01 -17.00
C ILE A 18 -15.91 -0.36 -16.07
N LYS A 19 -16.30 -1.63 -16.00
CA LYS A 19 -17.32 -2.11 -15.05
C LYS A 19 -16.68 -2.48 -13.73
N LYS A 20 -17.50 -2.52 -12.68
CA LYS A 20 -17.02 -2.84 -11.32
C LYS A 20 -16.36 -4.23 -11.25
N GLU A 21 -16.90 -5.18 -12.01
CA GLU A 21 -16.46 -6.58 -12.04
C GLU A 21 -15.11 -6.76 -12.75
N GLU A 22 -14.66 -5.76 -13.51
CA GLU A 22 -13.39 -5.77 -14.21
C GLU A 22 -12.23 -5.27 -13.33
N PHE A 23 -12.53 -4.72 -12.14
CA PHE A 23 -11.51 -4.41 -11.16
C PHE A 23 -11.05 -5.69 -10.45
N VAL A 24 -9.74 -5.88 -10.42
CA VAL A 24 -9.12 -6.97 -9.66
C VAL A 24 -8.72 -6.44 -8.28
N GLU A 25 -9.23 -7.09 -7.23
CA GLU A 25 -8.90 -6.72 -5.85
C GLU A 25 -7.59 -7.39 -5.41
N PRO A 26 -6.56 -6.61 -5.00
CA PRO A 26 -5.31 -7.18 -4.55
C PRO A 26 -5.38 -7.69 -3.11
N LYS A 27 -4.45 -8.59 -2.79
CA LYS A 27 -4.16 -8.99 -1.40
C LYS A 27 -2.95 -8.21 -0.90
N GLU A 28 -2.80 -8.11 0.41
CA GLU A 28 -1.54 -7.62 0.99
C GLU A 28 -0.39 -8.54 0.56
N ALA A 29 0.74 -7.95 0.15
CA ALA A 29 1.95 -8.69 -0.14
C ALA A 29 2.41 -9.49 1.09
N SER A 30 2.93 -10.70 0.87
CA SER A 30 3.42 -11.52 1.98
C SER A 30 4.72 -10.95 2.53
N ASN A 31 5.08 -11.32 3.77
CA ASN A 31 6.39 -11.00 4.30
C ASN A 31 7.52 -11.52 3.39
N GLN A 32 7.34 -12.65 2.72
CA GLN A 32 8.34 -13.21 1.81
C GLN A 32 8.54 -12.30 0.60
N ASP A 33 7.47 -11.78 0.02
CA ASP A 33 7.52 -10.85 -1.11
C ASP A 33 8.24 -9.55 -0.71
N ILE A 34 7.91 -8.99 0.46
CA ILE A 34 8.57 -7.77 0.95
C ILE A 34 10.07 -8.00 1.19
N LEU A 35 10.46 -9.19 1.65
CA LEU A 35 11.86 -9.54 1.89
C LEU A 35 12.70 -9.71 0.62
N LEU A 36 12.09 -9.76 -0.58
CA LEU A 36 12.84 -9.74 -1.84
C LEU A 36 13.44 -8.36 -2.13
N GLY A 37 12.83 -7.29 -1.61
CA GLY A 37 13.29 -5.90 -1.82
C GLY A 37 13.78 -5.18 -0.55
N HIS A 38 13.50 -5.72 0.64
CA HIS A 38 13.79 -5.08 1.91
C HIS A 38 14.46 -6.01 2.92
N THR A 39 15.12 -5.44 3.93
CA THR A 39 15.76 -6.20 5.00
C THR A 39 14.73 -6.69 6.03
N LYS A 40 15.06 -7.78 6.74
CA LYS A 40 14.27 -8.27 7.89
C LYS A 40 14.11 -7.21 8.97
N GLU A 41 15.17 -6.44 9.24
CA GLU A 41 15.12 -5.38 10.25
C GLU A 41 14.10 -4.30 9.89
N TYR A 42 14.10 -3.85 8.63
CA TYR A 42 13.13 -2.87 8.15
C TYR A 42 11.70 -3.41 8.27
N LEU A 43 11.46 -4.65 7.80
CA LEU A 43 10.14 -5.28 7.86
C LEU A 43 9.61 -5.39 9.29
N GLU A 44 10.46 -5.75 10.25
CA GLU A 44 10.07 -5.83 11.66
C GLU A 44 9.78 -4.45 12.25
N LYS A 45 10.62 -3.44 11.95
CA LYS A 45 10.42 -2.07 12.43
C LYS A 45 9.12 -1.48 11.88
N ILE A 46 8.89 -1.57 10.57
CA ILE A 46 7.72 -0.98 9.92
C ILE A 46 6.43 -1.65 10.38
N LYS A 47 6.39 -2.98 10.54
CA LYS A 47 5.17 -3.68 11.01
C LYS A 47 4.88 -3.44 12.48
N LYS A 48 5.91 -3.29 13.32
CA LYS A 48 5.75 -3.10 14.77
C LYS A 48 5.67 -1.63 15.18
N GLY A 49 5.80 -0.69 14.24
CA GLY A 49 5.88 0.74 14.55
C GLY A 49 7.08 1.11 15.42
N LYS A 50 8.23 0.46 15.16
CA LYS A 50 9.50 0.69 15.87
C LYS A 50 10.49 1.51 15.05
N LEU A 51 9.99 2.28 14.09
CA LEU A 51 10.81 3.26 13.38
C LEU A 51 11.28 4.35 14.36
N SER A 52 12.52 4.76 14.22
CA SER A 52 13.05 5.96 14.88
C SER A 52 12.41 7.22 14.30
N GLU A 53 12.51 8.34 15.02
CA GLU A 53 12.02 9.64 14.55
C GLU A 53 12.65 10.05 13.21
N LYS A 54 13.95 9.73 13.01
CA LYS A 54 14.64 9.95 11.73
C LYS A 54 14.03 9.11 10.61
N GLU A 55 13.75 7.84 10.86
CA GLU A 55 13.12 6.96 9.88
C GLU A 55 11.68 7.39 9.58
N ILE A 56 10.92 7.87 10.57
CA ILE A 56 9.57 8.43 10.36
C ILE A 56 9.66 9.73 9.54
N ALA A 57 10.62 10.60 9.80
CA ALA A 57 10.81 11.83 9.03
C ALA A 57 11.09 11.55 7.54
N ILE A 58 11.82 10.47 7.22
CA ILE A 58 12.08 10.02 5.84
C ILE A 58 10.79 9.62 5.11
N LEU A 59 9.74 9.18 5.82
CA LEU A 59 8.47 8.83 5.19
C LEU A 59 7.75 10.05 4.62
N GLU A 60 8.10 11.28 5.07
CA GLU A 60 7.45 12.56 4.74
C GLU A 60 5.96 12.65 5.11
N ILE A 61 5.41 11.58 5.69
CA ILE A 61 4.06 11.48 6.20
C ILE A 61 4.07 10.75 7.56
N PRO A 62 3.10 11.02 8.44
CA PRO A 62 3.03 10.34 9.73
C PRO A 62 2.90 8.83 9.56
N TYR A 63 3.72 8.08 10.31
CA TYR A 63 3.58 6.64 10.41
C TYR A 63 2.22 6.28 11.04
N SER A 64 1.54 5.29 10.47
CA SER A 64 0.35 4.66 11.06
C SER A 64 0.22 3.21 10.59
N LYS A 65 -0.55 2.39 11.32
CA LYS A 65 -0.80 1.00 10.88
C LYS A 65 -1.57 0.95 9.57
N GLU A 66 -2.45 1.93 9.36
CA GLU A 66 -3.24 2.12 8.15
C GLU A 66 -2.33 2.44 6.96
N LEU A 67 -1.28 3.25 7.16
CA LEU A 67 -0.28 3.53 6.13
C LEU A 67 0.48 2.26 5.74
N VAL A 68 0.89 1.44 6.72
CA VAL A 68 1.57 0.17 6.45
C VAL A 68 0.67 -0.78 5.67
N LYS A 69 -0.59 -0.94 6.10
CA LYS A 69 -1.56 -1.77 5.38
C LYS A 69 -1.78 -1.28 3.95
N PHE A 70 -1.93 0.04 3.78
CA PHE A 70 -2.04 0.66 2.46
C PHE A 70 -0.81 0.33 1.59
N ALA A 71 0.41 0.50 2.10
CA ALA A 71 1.63 0.19 1.35
C ALA A 71 1.70 -1.29 0.94
N PHE A 72 1.37 -2.22 1.86
CA PHE A 72 1.36 -3.66 1.56
C PHE A 72 0.32 -4.05 0.50
N LEU A 73 -0.86 -3.41 0.51
CA LEU A 73 -1.86 -3.58 -0.55
C LEU A 73 -1.38 -3.04 -1.90
N ASN A 74 -0.66 -1.92 -1.93
CA ASN A 74 -0.10 -1.38 -3.18
C ASN A 74 0.96 -2.31 -3.77
N VAL A 75 1.86 -2.88 -2.94
CA VAL A 75 2.83 -3.88 -3.39
C VAL A 75 2.11 -5.12 -3.92
N GLY A 76 1.12 -5.63 -3.20
CA GLY A 76 0.36 -6.80 -3.64
C GLY A 76 -0.43 -6.57 -4.93
N GLY A 77 -0.95 -5.35 -5.14
CA GLY A 77 -1.54 -4.96 -6.43
C GLY A 77 -0.53 -4.88 -7.57
N THR A 78 0.71 -4.50 -7.27
CA THR A 78 1.80 -4.52 -8.27
C THR A 78 2.22 -5.94 -8.62
N ILE A 79 2.25 -6.86 -7.65
CA ILE A 79 2.58 -8.28 -7.88
C ILE A 79 1.49 -8.99 -8.70
N LEU A 80 0.23 -8.55 -8.55
CA LEU A 80 -0.92 -9.15 -9.21
C LEU A 80 -1.05 -8.79 -10.71
N ALA A 81 -0.52 -7.64 -11.12
CA ALA A 81 -0.63 -7.09 -12.47
C ALA A 81 0.49 -7.60 -13.38
#